data_AF-A0A1L9RN37-F1
#
_entry.id   AF-A0A1L9RN37-F1
#
_cell.length_a   1.000
_cell.length_b   1.000
_cell.length_c   1.000
_cell.angle_alpha   90.00
_cell.angle_beta   90.00
_cell.angle_gamma   90.00
#
_symmetry.space_group_name_H-M   'P 1'
#
loop_
_entity.id
_entity.type
_entity.pdbx_description
1 polymer ?
#
loop_
_entity_poly.entity_id
_entity_poly.type
_entity_poly.pdbx_seq_one_letter_code
_entity_poly.pdbx_strand_id
1 'polypeptide(L)'
;MFTDPITKKTTIKISKVSLDSNPVTSQIINTTVPLGNGGINYKDGILWCGQGTMNETGGLFQMSIEPPYTSELLVGNFYGRQFTSINDVVVHSDGSFWFTDPIYGYVQGVRPKPQLPSQVYRFDPKTNNTRVVADGFDRPNGISFSPDEKIVYITDTGATIGDGSKDPTKPATIYAYDLTTSHGSTFLTNRRVFAMADTGIPDGIKTDMQGNVYAGCGDGINVWSAGGILLGKILVDNGAANFGFGKGGQLYIMNENKVYFAQLDSSVKGSILKI
;
A
#
# COMPACT_ATOMS: atom_id res chain seq x y z
N MET A 1 -5.33 -10.71 -11.90
CA MET A 1 -5.91 -11.96 -11.33
C MET A 1 -5.44 -13.15 -12.19
N PHE A 2 -4.77 -14.18 -11.63
CA PHE A 2 -4.28 -15.31 -12.43
C PHE A 2 -5.38 -16.36 -12.58
N THR A 3 -5.84 -16.58 -13.82
CA THR A 3 -6.73 -17.70 -14.13
C THR A 3 -5.89 -18.90 -14.52
N ASP A 4 -5.90 -19.92 -13.69
CA ASP A 4 -5.21 -21.17 -13.98
C ASP A 4 -5.81 -21.80 -15.26
N PRO A 5 -5.00 -22.10 -16.29
CA PRO A 5 -5.51 -22.55 -17.59
C PRO A 5 -6.13 -23.95 -17.54
N ILE A 6 -5.83 -24.75 -16.51
CA ILE A 6 -6.33 -26.11 -16.33
C ILE A 6 -7.62 -26.08 -15.51
N THR A 7 -7.61 -25.41 -14.37
CA THR A 7 -8.75 -25.39 -13.43
C THR A 7 -9.75 -24.29 -13.70
N LYS A 8 -9.40 -23.30 -14.53
CA LYS A 8 -10.14 -22.04 -14.75
C LYS A 8 -10.40 -21.25 -13.46
N LYS A 9 -9.75 -21.63 -12.36
CA LYS A 9 -9.91 -20.94 -11.08
C LYS A 9 -9.03 -19.70 -11.10
N THR A 10 -9.65 -18.57 -10.78
CA THR A 10 -8.94 -17.33 -10.61
C THR A 10 -8.39 -17.23 -9.20
N THR A 11 -7.10 -16.94 -9.06
CA THR A 11 -6.45 -16.77 -7.76
C THR A 11 -5.54 -15.55 -7.74
N ILE A 12 -5.36 -14.97 -6.55
CA ILE A 12 -4.28 -14.03 -6.27
C ILE A 12 -3.09 -14.87 -5.81
N LYS A 13 -1.94 -14.66 -6.44
CA LYS A 13 -0.69 -15.36 -6.14
C LYS A 13 0.41 -14.33 -5.96
N ILE A 14 1.26 -14.55 -4.96
CA ILE A 14 2.52 -13.82 -4.84
C ILE A 14 3.50 -14.46 -5.81
N SER A 15 4.15 -13.66 -6.64
CA SER A 15 5.15 -14.12 -7.60
C SER A 15 6.44 -13.33 -7.41
N LYS A 16 7.59 -14.03 -7.48
CA LYS A 16 8.93 -13.42 -7.54
C LYS A 16 9.33 -13.37 -9.01
N VAL A 17 9.66 -12.17 -9.49
CA VAL A 17 10.17 -11.96 -10.86
C VAL A 17 11.67 -11.70 -10.78
N SER A 18 12.48 -12.47 -11.50
CA SER A 18 13.91 -12.21 -11.68
C SER A 18 14.14 -11.47 -12.99
N LEU A 19 14.89 -10.38 -12.90
CA LEU A 19 15.27 -9.50 -14.00
C LEU A 19 16.67 -9.84 -14.55
N ASP A 20 17.32 -10.88 -14.02
CA ASP A 20 18.70 -11.25 -14.36
C ASP A 20 18.80 -12.04 -15.67
N SER A 21 17.66 -12.34 -16.30
CA SER A 21 17.57 -13.09 -17.54
C SER A 21 16.70 -12.37 -18.58
N ASN A 22 16.95 -12.66 -19.86
CA ASN A 22 16.09 -12.27 -20.96
C ASN A 22 15.72 -13.52 -21.81
N PRO A 23 14.45 -13.96 -21.83
CA PRO A 23 13.29 -13.34 -21.18
C PRO A 23 13.37 -13.37 -19.64
N VAL A 24 12.67 -12.44 -18.98
CA VAL A 24 12.53 -12.45 -17.52
C VAL A 24 11.87 -13.73 -17.04
N THR A 25 12.23 -14.19 -15.85
CA THR A 25 11.64 -15.39 -15.25
C THR A 25 10.76 -15.02 -14.07
N SER A 26 9.71 -15.81 -13.84
CA SER A 26 8.83 -15.64 -12.70
C SER A 26 8.57 -16.96 -12.00
N GLN A 27 8.57 -16.94 -10.67
CA GLN A 27 8.21 -18.05 -9.81
C GLN A 27 6.98 -17.70 -9.00
N ILE A 28 5.95 -18.55 -9.04
CA ILE A 28 4.83 -18.47 -8.09
C ILE A 28 5.36 -18.91 -6.72
N ILE A 29 5.17 -18.06 -5.72
CA ILE A 29 5.56 -18.30 -4.33
C ILE A 29 4.42 -19.00 -3.62
N ASN A 30 4.72 -20.18 -3.07
CA ASN A 30 3.79 -20.88 -2.20
C ASN A 30 3.96 -20.36 -0.76
N THR A 31 3.00 -19.57 -0.30
CA THR A 31 3.03 -18.88 1.00
C THR A 31 1.69 -19.02 1.70
N THR A 32 1.70 -18.84 3.02
CA THR A 32 0.48 -18.84 3.85
C THR A 32 -0.12 -17.45 4.03
N VAL A 33 0.45 -16.40 3.43
CA VAL A 33 -0.15 -15.05 3.41
C VAL A 33 -1.48 -15.09 2.63
N PRO A 34 -2.64 -14.85 3.27
CA PRO A 34 -3.92 -14.98 2.61
C PRO A 34 -4.25 -13.72 1.81
N LEU A 35 -4.36 -13.85 0.49
CA LEU A 35 -4.63 -12.76 -0.46
C LEU A 35 -3.71 -11.54 -0.19
N GLY A 36 -2.40 -11.75 -0.37
CA GLY A 36 -1.42 -10.68 -0.25
C GLY A 36 -1.75 -9.51 -1.19
N ASN A 37 -1.64 -8.29 -0.65
CA ASN A 37 -1.94 -7.05 -1.36
C ASN A 37 -0.74 -6.09 -1.31
N GLY A 38 -0.74 -5.11 -0.41
CA GLY A 38 0.42 -4.24 -0.18
C GLY A 38 1.54 -4.93 0.59
N GLY A 39 2.77 -4.45 0.42
CA GLY A 39 3.93 -5.00 1.10
C GLY A 39 5.15 -4.11 1.02
N ILE A 40 6.06 -4.28 1.98
CA ILE A 40 7.28 -3.49 2.12
C ILE A 40 8.44 -4.36 2.59
N ASN A 41 9.65 -4.06 2.13
CA ASN A 41 10.87 -4.68 2.65
C ASN A 41 10.94 -4.46 4.18
N TYR A 42 11.19 -5.52 4.93
CA TYR A 42 11.35 -5.43 6.38
C TYR A 42 12.32 -6.49 6.87
N LYS A 43 13.40 -6.04 7.53
CA LYS A 43 14.53 -6.88 7.93
C LYS A 43 15.08 -7.66 6.72
N ASP A 44 15.22 -8.97 6.86
CA ASP A 44 15.62 -9.95 5.84
C ASP A 44 14.44 -10.50 5.03
N GLY A 45 13.24 -9.96 5.24
CA GLY A 45 11.99 -10.45 4.65
C GLY A 45 11.15 -9.34 4.00
N ILE A 46 9.87 -9.66 3.87
CA ILE A 46 8.82 -8.73 3.42
C ILE A 46 7.73 -8.70 4.49
N LEU A 47 7.31 -7.51 4.88
CA LEU A 47 6.11 -7.27 5.66
C LEU A 47 4.94 -7.12 4.68
N TRP A 48 3.98 -8.03 4.74
CA TRP A 48 2.82 -8.10 3.85
C TRP A 48 1.54 -7.72 4.55
N CYS A 49 0.66 -7.05 3.81
CA CYS A 49 -0.75 -6.96 4.10
C CYS A 49 -1.46 -8.18 3.49
N GLY A 50 -1.93 -9.10 4.34
CA GLY A 50 -2.84 -10.16 3.93
C GLY A 50 -4.28 -9.69 4.12
N GLN A 51 -5.06 -9.64 3.05
CA GLN A 51 -6.47 -9.22 3.15
C GLN A 51 -7.33 -10.24 3.89
N GLY A 52 -6.89 -11.51 3.95
CA GLY A 52 -7.68 -12.61 4.50
C GLY A 52 -8.68 -13.17 3.49
N THR A 53 -9.42 -14.19 3.90
CA THR A 53 -10.52 -14.79 3.11
C THR A 53 -11.78 -14.90 3.97
N MET A 54 -12.84 -15.54 3.46
CA MET A 54 -14.02 -15.85 4.28
C MET A 54 -13.68 -16.76 5.47
N ASN A 55 -12.64 -17.58 5.36
CA ASN A 55 -12.29 -18.61 6.35
C ASN A 55 -10.94 -18.37 7.03
N GLU A 56 -10.12 -17.45 6.52
CA GLU A 56 -8.79 -17.14 7.04
C GLU A 56 -8.70 -15.67 7.43
N THR A 57 -8.05 -15.38 8.56
CA THR A 57 -7.86 -14.00 9.03
C THR A 57 -6.97 -13.22 8.07
N GLY A 58 -7.29 -11.94 7.87
CA GLY A 58 -6.33 -10.97 7.36
C GLY A 58 -5.37 -10.52 8.46
N GLY A 59 -4.42 -9.65 8.11
CA GLY A 59 -3.45 -9.12 9.06
C GLY A 59 -2.15 -8.65 8.41
N LEU A 60 -1.22 -8.24 9.26
CA LEU A 60 0.18 -8.04 8.86
C LEU A 60 0.95 -9.34 9.04
N PHE A 61 1.70 -9.74 8.02
CA PHE A 61 2.50 -10.95 8.01
C PHE A 61 3.97 -10.63 7.72
N GLN A 62 4.91 -11.19 8.46
CA GLN A 62 6.32 -11.19 8.05
C GLN A 62 6.61 -12.48 7.28
N MET A 63 7.18 -12.37 6.08
CA MET A 63 7.50 -13.51 5.22
C MET A 63 8.97 -13.50 4.80
N SER A 64 9.60 -14.67 4.80
CA SER A 64 10.96 -14.86 4.26
C SER A 64 10.99 -14.64 2.74
N ILE A 65 12.10 -14.10 2.23
CA ILE A 65 12.37 -14.01 0.78
C ILE A 65 13.04 -15.26 0.19
N GLU A 66 13.39 -16.23 1.04
CA GLU A 66 14.02 -17.49 0.67
C GLU A 66 13.08 -18.68 0.94
N PRO A 67 13.16 -19.75 0.12
CA PRO A 67 12.44 -21.00 0.38
C PRO A 67 12.71 -21.54 1.80
N PRO A 68 11.68 -22.03 2.51
CA PRO A 68 10.35 -22.35 2.02
C PRO A 68 9.34 -21.19 2.14
N TYR A 69 9.78 -19.93 2.17
CA TYR A 69 8.94 -18.72 2.21
C TYR A 69 7.97 -18.69 3.40
N THR A 70 8.44 -19.12 4.56
CA THR A 70 7.63 -19.14 5.78
C THR A 70 7.10 -17.75 6.11
N SER A 71 5.82 -17.68 6.48
CA SER A 71 5.17 -16.45 6.95
C SER A 71 4.59 -16.61 8.34
N GLU A 72 4.71 -15.54 9.13
CA GLU A 72 4.19 -15.42 10.49
C GLU A 72 3.18 -14.26 10.55
N LEU A 73 2.01 -14.50 11.17
CA LEU A 73 1.04 -13.44 11.45
C LEU A 73 1.51 -12.62 12.65
N LEU A 74 1.69 -11.31 12.46
CA LEU A 74 2.11 -10.39 13.50
C LEU A 74 0.93 -9.75 14.23
N VAL A 75 -0.10 -9.33 13.49
CA VAL A 75 -1.33 -8.76 14.05
C VAL A 75 -2.49 -8.98 13.08
N GLY A 76 -3.62 -9.52 13.56
CA GLY A 76 -4.78 -9.88 12.73
C GLY A 76 -6.13 -9.32 13.20
N ASN A 77 -6.18 -8.68 14.38
CA ASN A 77 -7.40 -8.11 14.92
C ASN A 77 -7.11 -6.90 15.81
N PHE A 78 -8.15 -6.09 16.05
CA PHE A 78 -8.14 -4.99 17.00
C PHE A 78 -9.27 -5.15 18.03
N TYR A 79 -8.89 -5.36 19.28
CA TYR A 79 -9.80 -5.69 20.39
C TYR A 79 -10.73 -6.88 20.07
N GLY A 80 -10.18 -7.96 19.50
CA GLY A 80 -10.93 -9.17 19.15
C GLY A 80 -11.76 -9.08 17.86
N ARG A 81 -11.85 -7.89 17.25
CA ARG A 81 -12.53 -7.68 15.96
C ARG A 81 -11.52 -7.81 14.83
N GLN A 82 -11.76 -8.71 13.89
CA GLN A 82 -10.84 -8.90 12.76
C GLN A 82 -10.71 -7.62 11.95
N PHE A 83 -9.50 -7.35 11.47
CA PHE A 83 -9.31 -6.36 10.41
C PHE A 83 -10.12 -6.76 9.18
N THR A 84 -10.59 -5.76 8.45
CA THR A 84 -11.47 -5.98 7.31
C THR A 84 -10.69 -6.56 6.14
N SER A 85 -9.76 -5.77 5.62
CA SER A 85 -8.87 -6.11 4.52
C SER A 85 -7.74 -5.09 4.48
N ILE A 86 -6.73 -5.30 5.34
CA ILE A 86 -5.56 -4.42 5.39
C ILE A 86 -4.99 -4.29 3.98
N ASN A 87 -4.75 -3.06 3.54
CA ASN A 87 -4.39 -2.79 2.16
C ASN A 87 -2.90 -2.52 1.99
N ASP A 88 -2.39 -1.45 2.59
CA ASP A 88 -1.00 -1.01 2.43
C ASP A 88 -0.34 -0.74 3.79
N VAL A 89 0.99 -0.88 3.84
CA VAL A 89 1.79 -0.75 5.07
C VAL A 89 3.10 -0.01 4.82
N VAL A 90 3.52 0.81 5.78
CA VAL A 90 4.83 1.43 5.83
C VAL A 90 5.47 1.24 7.21
N VAL A 91 6.80 1.10 7.24
CA VAL A 91 7.58 1.01 8.48
C VAL A 91 8.18 2.38 8.77
N HIS A 92 7.92 2.91 9.96
CA HIS A 92 8.51 4.15 10.44
C HIS A 92 9.89 3.88 11.09
N SER A 93 10.80 4.86 11.14
CA SER A 93 12.16 4.68 11.67
C SER A 93 12.23 4.26 13.15
N ASP A 94 11.18 4.51 13.93
CA ASP A 94 11.05 4.02 15.32
C ASP A 94 10.79 2.49 15.41
N GLY A 95 10.54 1.85 14.27
CA GLY A 95 10.26 0.43 14.10
C GLY A 95 8.77 0.08 14.17
N SER A 96 7.87 1.06 14.25
CA SER A 96 6.42 0.83 14.22
C SER A 96 5.90 0.68 12.80
N PHE A 97 4.84 -0.11 12.64
CA PHE A 97 4.17 -0.36 11.36
C PHE A 97 2.89 0.46 11.30
N TRP A 98 2.69 1.14 10.18
CA TRP A 98 1.51 1.96 9.94
C TRP A 98 0.78 1.43 8.72
N PHE A 99 -0.51 1.13 8.87
CA PHE A 99 -1.26 0.42 7.85
C PHE A 99 -2.71 0.90 7.75
N THR A 100 -3.30 0.68 6.59
CA THR A 100 -4.68 1.07 6.26
C THR A 100 -5.60 -0.15 6.25
N ASP A 101 -6.82 -0.01 6.78
CA ASP A 101 -7.84 -1.07 6.75
C ASP A 101 -9.13 -0.61 6.05
N PRO A 102 -9.15 -0.55 4.71
CA PRO A 102 -10.36 -0.27 3.94
C PRO A 102 -11.30 -1.49 3.89
N ILE A 103 -12.52 -1.28 3.36
CA ILE A 103 -13.54 -2.33 3.23
C ILE A 103 -13.48 -3.15 1.92
N TYR A 104 -12.38 -3.10 1.18
CA TYR A 104 -12.26 -3.75 -0.14
C TYR A 104 -12.61 -5.24 -0.11
N GLY A 105 -12.11 -5.96 0.89
CA GLY A 105 -12.36 -7.39 1.00
C GLY A 105 -13.85 -7.72 1.12
N TYR A 106 -14.62 -6.88 1.81
CA TYR A 106 -16.07 -7.07 1.94
C TYR A 106 -16.80 -6.79 0.62
N VAL A 107 -16.54 -5.63 0.00
CA VAL A 107 -17.22 -5.24 -1.26
C VAL A 107 -16.87 -6.17 -2.42
N GLN A 108 -15.68 -6.78 -2.40
CA GLN A 108 -15.24 -7.79 -3.38
C GLN A 108 -15.73 -9.20 -3.04
N GLY A 109 -16.43 -9.40 -1.92
CA GLY A 109 -16.96 -10.69 -1.50
C GLY A 109 -15.89 -11.70 -1.06
N VAL A 110 -14.69 -11.24 -0.68
CA VAL A 110 -13.60 -12.10 -0.16
C VAL A 110 -13.55 -12.11 1.37
N ARG A 111 -14.22 -11.16 2.04
CA ARG A 111 -14.28 -11.03 3.51
C ARG A 111 -15.71 -10.89 4.01
N PRO A 112 -15.99 -11.29 5.27
CA PRO A 112 -17.29 -11.06 5.90
C PRO A 112 -17.56 -9.56 6.10
N LYS A 113 -18.78 -9.23 6.55
CA LYS A 113 -19.16 -7.85 6.86
C LYS A 113 -18.15 -7.22 7.86
N PRO A 114 -17.66 -5.99 7.61
CA PRO A 114 -16.69 -5.33 8.47
C PRO A 114 -17.20 -5.16 9.91
N GLN A 115 -16.31 -5.33 10.88
CA GLN A 115 -16.56 -5.10 12.31
C GLN A 115 -15.83 -3.86 12.84
N LEU A 116 -15.01 -3.24 11.99
CA LEU A 116 -14.22 -2.05 12.27
C LEU A 116 -14.55 -0.99 11.20
N PRO A 117 -14.48 0.31 11.54
CA PRO A 117 -14.53 1.37 10.53
C PRO A 117 -13.26 1.36 9.67
N SER A 118 -13.35 2.00 8.50
CA SER A 118 -12.17 2.26 7.67
C SER A 118 -11.25 3.28 8.33
N GLN A 119 -10.08 2.81 8.76
CA GLN A 119 -9.17 3.53 9.64
C GLN A 119 -7.70 3.24 9.31
N VAL A 120 -6.82 4.07 9.88
CA VAL A 120 -5.38 3.89 9.85
C VAL A 120 -4.89 3.50 11.23
N TYR A 121 -4.04 2.50 11.28
CA TYR A 121 -3.53 1.90 12.51
C TYR A 121 -2.02 2.03 12.59
N ARG A 122 -1.52 2.14 13.82
CA ARG A 122 -0.11 1.98 14.17
C ARG A 122 0.03 0.74 15.04
N PHE A 123 0.91 -0.17 14.66
CA PHE A 123 1.30 -1.34 15.44
C PHE A 123 2.77 -1.24 15.84
N ASP A 124 3.07 -1.42 17.12
CA ASP A 124 4.43 -1.50 17.63
C ASP A 124 4.77 -2.96 17.96
N PRO A 125 5.63 -3.62 17.17
CA PRO A 125 5.99 -5.02 17.39
C PRO A 125 6.80 -5.25 18.67
N LYS A 126 7.41 -4.21 19.27
CA LYS A 126 8.18 -4.34 20.52
C LYS A 126 7.26 -4.45 21.73
N THR A 127 6.14 -3.74 21.71
CA THR A 127 5.17 -3.68 22.82
C THR A 127 3.89 -4.47 22.55
N ASN A 128 3.75 -5.00 21.33
CA ASN A 128 2.53 -5.62 20.82
C ASN A 128 1.29 -4.71 20.92
N ASN A 129 1.50 -3.39 20.85
CA ASN A 129 0.44 -2.40 20.98
C ASN A 129 -0.07 -1.98 19.60
N THR A 130 -1.38 -2.06 19.39
CA THR A 130 -2.06 -1.54 18.21
C THR A 130 -2.94 -0.36 18.60
N ARG A 131 -2.88 0.74 17.85
CA ARG A 131 -3.72 1.92 18.05
C ARG A 131 -4.27 2.44 16.73
N VAL A 132 -5.52 2.90 16.74
CA VAL A 132 -6.06 3.76 15.68
C VAL A 132 -5.37 5.12 15.76
N VAL A 133 -4.82 5.60 14.65
CA VAL A 133 -4.07 6.88 14.58
C VAL A 133 -4.73 7.91 13.67
N ALA A 134 -5.62 7.49 12.76
CA ALA A 134 -6.52 8.37 12.02
C ALA A 134 -7.79 7.65 11.56
N ASP A 135 -8.86 8.42 11.40
CA ASP A 135 -10.16 8.00 10.91
C ASP A 135 -10.77 9.09 9.98
N GLY A 136 -12.05 8.95 9.62
CA GLY A 136 -12.74 9.91 8.75
C GLY A 136 -12.38 9.80 7.27
N PHE A 137 -11.98 8.60 6.85
CA PHE A 137 -11.76 8.20 5.45
C PHE A 137 -12.96 7.43 4.92
N ASP A 138 -13.20 7.51 3.62
CA ASP A 138 -14.15 6.60 2.96
C ASP A 138 -13.46 5.25 2.72
N ARG A 139 -12.28 5.25 2.08
CA ARG A 139 -11.43 4.06 1.89
C ARG A 139 -9.94 4.45 1.96
N PRO A 140 -9.28 4.39 3.13
CA PRO A 140 -7.85 4.65 3.23
C PRO A 140 -7.10 3.53 2.50
N ASN A 141 -6.15 3.89 1.64
CA ASN A 141 -5.44 2.92 0.80
C ASN A 141 -3.92 3.03 0.97
N GLY A 142 -3.22 3.75 0.09
CA GLY A 142 -1.77 3.95 0.18
C GLY A 142 -1.37 4.78 1.40
N ILE A 143 -0.23 4.45 2.00
CA ILE A 143 0.37 5.20 3.11
C ILE A 143 1.89 5.36 2.91
N SER A 144 2.41 6.57 3.11
CA SER A 144 3.86 6.82 3.04
C SER A 144 4.26 8.05 3.84
N PHE A 145 5.47 8.06 4.40
CA PHE A 145 6.01 9.21 5.12
C PHE A 145 6.75 10.17 4.19
N SER A 146 6.88 11.44 4.59
CA SER A 146 7.89 12.35 4.05
C SER A 146 9.30 11.80 4.33
N PRO A 147 10.33 12.25 3.59
CA PRO A 147 11.70 11.77 3.78
C PRO A 147 12.28 11.99 5.18
N ASP A 148 11.79 13.01 5.89
CA ASP A 148 12.14 13.33 7.27
C ASP A 148 11.18 12.74 8.31
N GLU A 149 10.20 11.95 7.86
CA GLU A 149 9.15 11.28 8.64
C GLU A 149 8.29 12.20 9.52
N LYS A 150 8.26 13.51 9.24
CA LYS A 150 7.42 14.46 10.00
C LYS A 150 6.00 14.56 9.46
N ILE A 151 5.77 14.14 8.23
CA ILE A 151 4.47 14.13 7.57
C ILE A 151 4.16 12.71 7.13
N VAL A 152 2.92 12.27 7.32
CA VAL A 152 2.39 11.07 6.66
C VAL A 152 1.34 11.46 5.63
N TYR A 153 1.44 10.84 4.47
CA TYR A 153 0.49 10.95 3.37
C TYR A 153 -0.34 9.66 3.33
N ILE A 154 -1.66 9.82 3.27
CA ILE A 154 -2.62 8.70 3.18
C ILE A 154 -3.57 9.00 2.03
N THR A 155 -3.73 8.04 1.11
CA THR A 155 -4.69 8.18 0.01
C THR A 155 -6.08 7.71 0.44
N ASP A 156 -7.10 8.41 -0.03
CA ASP A 156 -8.51 8.04 0.12
C ASP A 156 -9.11 7.82 -1.27
N THR A 157 -9.53 6.59 -1.50
CA THR A 157 -9.97 6.05 -2.78
C THR A 157 -11.48 5.86 -2.84
N GLY A 158 -12.23 6.56 -1.99
CA GLY A 158 -13.69 6.48 -1.90
C GLY A 158 -14.45 6.62 -3.23
N ALA A 159 -13.90 7.34 -4.21
CA ALA A 159 -14.48 7.48 -5.55
C ALA A 159 -14.54 6.18 -6.35
N THR A 160 -13.83 5.14 -5.93
CA THR A 160 -13.96 3.78 -6.45
C THR A 160 -14.54 2.87 -5.37
N ILE A 161 -15.66 2.19 -5.67
CA ILE A 161 -16.37 1.37 -4.67
C ILE A 161 -15.63 0.08 -4.33
N GLY A 162 -14.84 -0.44 -5.27
CA GLY A 162 -14.10 -1.70 -5.16
C GLY A 162 -14.75 -2.88 -5.89
N ASP A 163 -15.98 -2.70 -6.38
CA ASP A 163 -16.73 -3.63 -7.24
C ASP A 163 -16.70 -3.22 -8.74
N GLY A 164 -15.90 -2.20 -9.07
CA GLY A 164 -15.80 -1.61 -10.40
C GLY A 164 -16.67 -0.36 -10.61
N SER A 165 -17.62 -0.07 -9.72
CA SER A 165 -18.40 1.16 -9.78
C SER A 165 -17.63 2.37 -9.22
N LYS A 166 -18.03 3.56 -9.67
CA LYS A 166 -17.39 4.83 -9.34
C LYS A 166 -18.43 5.84 -8.86
N ASP A 167 -18.06 6.65 -7.87
CA ASP A 167 -18.84 7.77 -7.38
C ASP A 167 -17.96 9.04 -7.36
N PRO A 168 -18.12 9.96 -8.34
CA PRO A 168 -17.28 11.15 -8.43
C PRO A 168 -17.53 12.16 -7.30
N THR A 169 -18.53 11.96 -6.45
CA THR A 169 -18.78 12.81 -5.26
C THR A 169 -17.98 12.39 -4.04
N LYS A 170 -17.27 11.25 -4.12
CA LYS A 170 -16.46 10.67 -3.06
C LYS A 170 -14.97 11.00 -3.22
N PRO A 171 -14.15 10.78 -2.17
CA PRO A 171 -12.73 11.15 -2.21
C PRO A 171 -11.94 10.45 -3.32
N ALA A 172 -11.14 11.24 -4.04
CA ALA A 172 -10.05 10.81 -4.91
C ALA A 172 -8.80 11.59 -4.49
N THR A 173 -8.49 11.54 -3.20
CA THR A 173 -7.77 12.60 -2.50
C THR A 173 -6.63 12.03 -1.67
N ILE A 174 -5.50 12.72 -1.67
CA ILE A 174 -4.37 12.47 -0.77
C ILE A 174 -4.50 13.44 0.40
N TYR A 175 -4.50 12.91 1.61
CA TYR A 175 -4.46 13.70 2.84
C TYR A 175 -3.06 13.65 3.46
N ALA A 176 -2.64 14.76 4.04
CA ALA A 176 -1.42 14.86 4.83
C ALA A 176 -1.74 15.13 6.31
N TYR A 177 -0.89 14.60 7.19
CA TYR A 177 -0.94 14.81 8.63
C TYR A 177 0.45 15.07 9.16
N ASP A 178 0.55 15.93 10.17
CA ASP A 178 1.79 16.13 10.91
C ASP A 178 1.90 15.07 12.00
N LEU A 179 3.09 14.47 12.13
CA LEU A 179 3.43 13.60 13.25
C LEU A 179 3.84 14.46 14.44
N THR A 180 3.10 14.32 15.54
CA THR A 180 3.39 15.00 16.80
C THR A 180 3.46 13.99 17.93
N THR A 181 4.29 14.27 18.94
CA THR A 181 4.38 13.43 20.14
C THR A 181 3.70 14.14 21.28
N SER A 182 2.73 13.47 21.90
CA SER A 182 2.05 13.93 23.11
C SER A 182 1.91 12.77 24.09
N HIS A 183 2.15 13.00 25.37
CA HIS A 183 2.11 11.97 26.42
C HIS A 183 2.92 10.71 26.06
N GLY A 184 4.08 10.87 25.41
CA GLY A 184 4.95 9.76 25.00
C GLY A 184 4.42 8.90 23.85
N SER A 185 3.33 9.31 23.18
CA SER A 185 2.74 8.61 22.05
C SER A 185 2.72 9.48 20.80
N THR A 186 2.87 8.86 19.63
CA THR A 186 2.77 9.53 18.32
C THR A 186 1.30 9.72 17.92
N PHE A 187 0.95 10.93 17.53
CA PHE A 187 -0.37 11.35 17.03
C PHE A 187 -0.26 11.92 15.63
N LEU A 188 -1.32 11.71 14.84
CA LEU A 188 -1.53 12.42 13.60
C LEU A 188 -2.38 13.65 13.88
N THR A 189 -1.90 14.81 13.45
CA THR A 189 -2.54 16.11 13.67
C THR A 189 -2.59 16.91 12.37
N ASN A 190 -3.33 18.02 12.35
CA ASN A 190 -3.39 18.93 11.20
C ASN A 190 -3.73 18.23 9.87
N ARG A 191 -4.79 17.40 9.88
CA ARG A 191 -5.34 16.79 8.66
C ARG A 191 -5.58 17.90 7.64
N ARG A 192 -5.00 17.74 6.45
CA ARG A 192 -5.17 18.67 5.33
C ARG A 192 -5.25 17.92 4.03
N VAL A 193 -5.98 18.47 3.06
CA VAL A 193 -5.89 18.02 1.67
C VAL A 193 -4.49 18.37 1.19
N PHE A 194 -3.78 17.36 0.69
CA PHE A 194 -2.49 17.55 0.03
C PHE A 194 -2.67 17.72 -1.48
N ALA A 195 -3.37 16.77 -2.11
CA ALA A 195 -3.68 16.79 -3.53
C ALA A 195 -4.94 15.98 -3.84
N MET A 196 -5.55 16.23 -4.99
CA MET A 196 -6.62 15.41 -5.55
C MET A 196 -6.16 14.90 -6.91
N ALA A 197 -6.39 13.61 -7.19
CA ALA A 197 -6.15 13.07 -8.52
C ALA A 197 -7.21 13.61 -9.48
N ASP A 198 -6.79 14.13 -10.62
CA ASP A 198 -7.69 14.60 -11.69
C ASP A 198 -8.26 13.42 -12.50
N THR A 199 -7.48 12.35 -12.65
CA THR A 199 -7.91 11.10 -13.30
C THR A 199 -7.95 9.94 -12.31
N GLY A 200 -9.13 9.35 -12.13
CA GLY A 200 -9.32 8.15 -11.31
C GLY A 200 -9.19 8.45 -9.81
N ILE A 201 -8.37 7.65 -9.11
CA ILE A 201 -8.12 7.75 -7.67
C ILE A 201 -6.61 7.64 -7.41
N PRO A 202 -6.07 8.29 -6.38
CA PRO A 202 -4.71 8.00 -5.90
C PRO A 202 -4.74 6.70 -5.08
N ASP A 203 -4.05 5.66 -5.55
CA ASP A 203 -4.01 4.33 -4.90
C ASP A 203 -2.72 4.20 -4.05
N GLY A 204 -1.77 3.34 -4.44
CA GLY A 204 -0.47 3.23 -3.80
C GLY A 204 0.34 4.53 -3.90
N ILE A 205 1.04 4.90 -2.83
CA ILE A 205 1.74 6.18 -2.68
C ILE A 205 3.18 5.98 -2.17
N LYS A 206 4.12 6.80 -2.66
CA LYS A 206 5.52 6.85 -2.19
C LYS A 206 6.06 8.27 -2.28
N THR A 207 7.14 8.55 -1.57
CA THR A 207 7.86 9.83 -1.66
C THR A 207 9.29 9.63 -2.16
N ASP A 208 9.86 10.65 -2.81
CA ASP A 208 11.28 10.70 -3.14
C ASP A 208 12.07 11.50 -2.09
N MET A 209 13.40 11.47 -2.15
CA MET A 209 14.28 12.20 -1.22
C MET A 209 14.21 13.73 -1.33
N GLN A 210 13.58 14.29 -2.36
CA GLN A 210 13.32 15.74 -2.48
C GLN A 210 11.98 16.14 -1.86
N GLY A 211 11.20 15.17 -1.36
CA GLY A 211 9.88 15.39 -0.77
C GLY A 211 8.76 15.43 -1.79
N ASN A 212 9.01 15.09 -3.05
CA ASN A 212 7.94 14.91 -4.03
C ASN A 212 7.13 13.66 -3.66
N VAL A 213 5.82 13.72 -3.91
CA VAL A 213 4.85 12.69 -3.59
C VAL A 213 4.34 12.08 -4.89
N TYR A 214 4.41 10.77 -5.00
CA TYR A 214 4.03 9.99 -6.17
C TYR A 214 2.83 9.13 -5.79
N ALA A 215 1.80 9.05 -6.64
CA ALA A 215 0.70 8.10 -6.46
C ALA A 215 0.33 7.42 -7.77
N GLY A 216 -0.01 6.13 -7.70
CA GLY A 216 -0.70 5.43 -8.78
C GLY A 216 -2.09 6.03 -8.98
N CYS A 217 -2.42 6.42 -10.19
CA CYS A 217 -3.65 7.10 -10.58
C CYS A 217 -4.29 6.43 -11.81
N GLY A 218 -5.47 6.91 -12.22
CA GLY A 218 -6.22 6.33 -13.33
C GLY A 218 -5.55 6.43 -14.70
N ASP A 219 -4.54 7.30 -14.85
CA ASP A 219 -3.77 7.54 -16.07
C ASP A 219 -2.26 7.25 -15.94
N GLY A 220 -1.81 6.76 -14.78
CA GLY A 220 -0.43 6.30 -14.58
C GLY A 220 0.11 6.71 -13.22
N ILE A 221 1.33 7.26 -13.17
CA ILE A 221 1.90 7.81 -11.93
C ILE A 221 1.84 9.33 -11.97
N ASN A 222 1.13 9.92 -11.01
CA ASN A 222 1.08 11.37 -10.84
C ASN A 222 2.10 11.80 -9.79
N VAL A 223 2.81 12.91 -10.06
CA VAL A 223 3.90 13.41 -9.22
C VAL A 223 3.59 14.83 -8.77
N TRP A 224 3.51 15.03 -7.47
CA TRP A 224 3.31 16.34 -6.85
C TRP A 224 4.56 16.78 -6.10
N SER A 225 4.85 18.08 -6.11
CA SER A 225 5.83 18.68 -5.21
C SER A 225 5.44 18.49 -3.75
N ALA A 226 6.37 18.71 -2.82
CA ALA A 226 6.10 18.72 -1.38
C ALA A 226 5.00 19.72 -0.95
N GLY A 227 4.64 20.69 -1.82
CA GLY A 227 3.55 21.63 -1.61
C GLY A 227 2.19 21.20 -2.19
N GLY A 228 2.08 20.00 -2.78
CA GLY A 228 0.82 19.51 -3.39
C GLY A 228 0.57 20.02 -4.82
N ILE A 229 1.54 20.69 -5.45
CA ILE A 229 1.44 21.14 -6.85
C ILE A 229 1.85 20.01 -7.79
N LEU A 230 1.00 19.66 -8.75
CA LEU A 230 1.29 18.65 -9.77
C LEU A 230 2.47 19.11 -10.63
N LEU A 231 3.56 18.33 -10.62
CA LEU A 231 4.75 18.56 -11.41
C LEU A 231 4.67 17.87 -12.77
N GLY A 232 4.05 16.69 -12.82
CA GLY A 232 3.93 15.93 -14.05
C GLY A 232 3.31 14.54 -13.82
N LYS A 233 3.23 13.80 -14.92
CA LYS A 233 2.66 12.45 -14.95
C LYS A 233 3.51 11.51 -15.79
N ILE A 234 3.62 10.26 -15.38
CA ILE A 234 4.15 9.17 -16.18
C ILE A 234 2.94 8.38 -16.68
N LEU A 235 2.60 8.54 -17.95
CA LEU A 235 1.39 7.95 -18.52
C LEU A 235 1.54 6.44 -18.67
N VAL A 236 0.54 5.71 -18.19
CA VAL A 236 0.43 4.26 -18.35
C VAL A 236 -1.02 3.94 -18.73
N ASP A 237 -1.19 3.20 -19.82
CA ASP A 237 -2.51 2.79 -20.28
C ASP A 237 -3.24 2.01 -19.18
N ASN A 238 -4.47 2.44 -18.86
CA ASN A 238 -5.30 1.92 -17.77
C ASN A 238 -4.76 2.19 -16.36
N GLY A 239 -3.86 3.16 -16.19
CA GLY A 239 -3.46 3.68 -14.88
C GLY A 239 -2.34 2.92 -14.18
N ALA A 240 -2.27 3.02 -12.86
CA ALA A 240 -1.38 2.22 -12.02
C ALA A 240 -1.99 2.07 -10.62
N ALA A 241 -1.94 0.86 -10.06
CA ALA A 241 -2.43 0.57 -8.71
C ALA A 241 -1.34 0.79 -7.65
N ASN A 242 -0.09 0.44 -7.94
CA ASN A 242 1.04 0.67 -7.05
C ASN A 242 2.35 0.76 -7.84
N PHE A 243 3.44 1.11 -7.16
CA PHE A 243 4.77 1.19 -7.74
C PHE A 243 5.86 1.16 -6.65
N GLY A 244 7.09 0.88 -7.06
CA GLY A 244 8.26 0.87 -6.19
C GLY A 244 9.48 1.49 -6.85
N PHE A 245 10.24 2.26 -6.08
CA PHE A 245 11.55 2.78 -6.51
C PHE A 245 12.58 1.65 -6.51
N GLY A 246 13.34 1.57 -7.60
CA GLY A 246 14.55 0.77 -7.72
C GLY A 246 15.79 1.66 -7.68
N LYS A 247 16.97 1.06 -7.88
CA LYS A 247 18.25 1.78 -7.80
C LYS A 247 18.46 2.67 -9.02
N GLY A 248 19.00 3.86 -8.81
CA GLY A 248 19.50 4.71 -9.90
C GLY A 248 18.37 5.27 -10.77
N GLY A 249 17.31 5.76 -10.14
CA GLY A 249 16.16 6.36 -10.82
C GLY A 249 15.16 5.35 -11.42
N GLN A 250 15.28 4.07 -11.12
CA GLN A 250 14.34 3.06 -11.61
C GLN A 250 12.97 3.17 -10.92
N LEU A 251 11.90 2.94 -11.68
CA LEU A 251 10.54 2.85 -11.16
C LEU A 251 9.85 1.60 -11.73
N TYR A 252 9.41 0.71 -10.86
CA TYR A 252 8.60 -0.47 -11.21
C TYR A 252 7.14 -0.15 -10.95
N ILE A 253 6.29 -0.23 -11.97
CA ILE A 253 4.90 0.22 -11.92
C ILE A 253 3.97 -0.99 -12.11
N MET A 254 3.02 -1.17 -11.20
CA MET A 254 2.06 -2.27 -11.22
C MET A 254 0.70 -1.79 -11.73
N ASN A 255 0.32 -2.27 -12.92
CA ASN A 255 -0.96 -1.98 -13.58
C ASN A 255 -1.75 -3.29 -13.69
N GLU A 256 -2.27 -3.77 -12.56
CA GLU A 256 -3.05 -5.02 -12.43
C GLU A 256 -2.40 -6.28 -13.04
N ASN A 257 -2.50 -6.44 -14.35
CA ASN A 257 -2.04 -7.61 -15.11
C ASN A 257 -0.66 -7.38 -15.78
N LYS A 258 -0.09 -6.17 -15.67
CA LYS A 258 1.21 -5.82 -16.24
C LYS A 258 2.11 -5.15 -15.21
N VAL A 259 3.40 -5.41 -15.33
CA VAL A 259 4.45 -4.64 -14.65
C VAL A 259 5.19 -3.85 -15.71
N TYR A 260 5.24 -2.53 -15.53
CA TYR A 260 5.98 -1.60 -16.37
C TYR A 260 7.26 -1.16 -15.67
N PHE A 261 8.22 -0.72 -16.47
CA PHE A 261 9.46 -0.14 -16.01
C PHE A 261 9.61 1.26 -16.60
N ALA A 262 9.94 2.23 -15.75
CA ALA A 262 10.29 3.58 -16.17
C ALA A 262 11.66 3.97 -15.58
N GLN A 263 12.41 4.76 -16.35
CA GLN A 263 13.69 5.31 -15.93
C GLN A 263 13.53 6.82 -15.71
N LEU A 264 13.71 7.24 -14.46
CA LEU A 264 13.84 8.64 -14.06
C LEU A 264 15.29 9.09 -14.17
N ASP A 265 15.56 10.35 -13.80
CA ASP A 265 16.93 10.80 -13.59
C ASP A 265 17.62 9.92 -12.53
N SER A 266 18.88 9.56 -12.77
CA SER A 266 19.62 8.62 -11.92
C SER A 266 19.86 9.12 -10.49
N SER A 267 19.70 10.44 -10.27
CA SER A 267 19.77 11.06 -8.95
C SER A 267 18.48 10.91 -8.12
N VAL A 268 17.35 10.56 -8.72
CA VAL A 268 16.08 10.38 -8.02
C VAL A 268 16.14 9.10 -7.19
N LYS A 269 15.79 9.23 -5.90
CA LYS A 269 15.79 8.13 -4.94
C LYS A 269 14.48 8.10 -4.17
N GLY A 270 13.90 6.91 -4.02
CA GLY A 270 12.74 6.70 -3.16
C GLY A 270 13.13 6.86 -1.69
N SER A 271 12.26 7.47 -0.88
CA SER A 271 12.56 7.79 0.52
C SER A 271 12.67 6.57 1.44
N ILE A 272 11.86 5.53 1.19
CA ILE A 272 11.74 4.34 2.04
C ILE A 272 13.07 3.57 2.09
N LEU A 273 13.62 3.24 0.93
CA LEU A 273 14.86 2.47 0.81
C LEU A 273 16.09 3.36 0.58
N LYS A 274 15.88 4.64 0.29
CA LYS A 274 16.93 5.63 -0.03
C LYS A 274 17.77 5.23 -1.25
N ILE A 275 17.13 4.58 -2.23
CA ILE A 275 17.73 4.08 -3.50
C ILE A 275 17.06 4.64 -4.73
#